data_AF-A0AAU3Z770-F1
#
_entry.id   AF-A0AAU3Z770-F1
#
_cell.length_a   1.000
_cell.length_b   1.000
_cell.length_c   1.000
_cell.angle_alpha   90.00
_cell.angle_beta   90.00
_cell.angle_gamma   90.00
#
_symmetry.space_group_name_H-M   'P 1'
#
loop_
_entity.id
_entity.type
_entity.pdbx_description
1 polymer ?
#
loop_
_entity_poly.entity_id
_entity_poly.type
_entity_poly.pdbx_seq_one_letter_code
_entity_poly.pdbx_strand_id
1 'polypeptide(L)'
;MTLPLIRLVFAAGSVQARLRRYLPRIMRVLAPQRPGLPALFAELQRIESDLAYRTRFFAGLNAAVAERNAERIAELEALRTAVDQLRNLVHPGNGERTA
;
A
#
# COMPACT_ATOMS: atom_id res chain seq x y z
N MET A 1 55.21 24.99 -23.94
CA MET A 1 54.02 25.85 -23.78
C MET A 1 52.74 25.02 -23.92
N THR A 2 52.35 24.26 -22.89
CA THR A 2 51.21 23.30 -22.93
C THR A 2 50.39 23.28 -21.64
N LEU A 3 50.59 24.25 -20.75
CA LEU A 3 49.91 24.32 -19.44
C LEU A 3 48.66 25.23 -19.37
N PRO A 4 48.40 26.22 -20.25
CA PRO A 4 47.22 27.08 -20.09
C PRO A 4 45.91 26.41 -20.56
N LEU A 5 45.98 25.51 -21.54
CA LEU A 5 44.81 24.80 -22.10
C LEU A 5 44.18 23.81 -21.10
N ILE A 6 45.00 23.14 -20.30
CA ILE A 6 44.52 22.13 -19.33
C ILE A 6 43.72 22.81 -18.19
N ARG A 7 44.12 24.01 -17.76
CA ARG A 7 43.40 24.77 -16.72
C ARG A 7 42.05 25.28 -17.21
N LEU A 8 41.94 25.63 -18.49
CA LEU A 8 40.68 26.11 -19.09
C LEU A 8 39.65 24.98 -19.23
N VAL A 9 40.10 23.76 -19.59
CA VAL A 9 39.24 22.57 -19.66
C VAL A 9 38.77 22.12 -18.28
N PHE A 10 39.63 22.18 -17.25
CA PHE A 10 39.25 21.80 -15.88
C PHE A 10 38.29 22.81 -15.23
N ALA A 11 38.50 24.11 -15.48
CA ALA A 11 37.58 25.15 -15.04
C ALA A 11 36.19 24.98 -15.68
N ALA A 12 36.13 24.70 -16.98
CA ALA A 12 34.88 24.42 -17.70
C ALA A 12 34.15 23.17 -17.16
N GLY A 13 34.88 22.10 -16.86
CA GLY A 13 34.31 20.87 -16.28
C GLY A 13 33.69 21.06 -14.89
N SER A 14 34.30 21.91 -14.04
CA SER A 14 33.77 22.18 -12.70
C SER A 14 32.49 23.03 -12.70
N VAL A 15 32.38 23.96 -13.66
CA VAL A 15 31.18 24.77 -13.89
C VAL A 15 30.06 23.90 -14.46
N GLN A 16 30.36 23.02 -15.41
CA GLN A 16 29.40 22.06 -15.96
C GLN A 16 28.88 21.07 -14.91
N ALA A 17 29.75 20.58 -14.00
CA ALA A 17 29.36 19.71 -12.90
C ALA A 17 28.46 20.44 -11.87
N ARG A 18 28.77 21.70 -11.56
CA ARG A 18 27.90 22.54 -10.72
C ARG A 18 26.55 22.80 -11.40
N LEU A 19 26.54 23.18 -12.66
CA LEU A 19 25.30 23.37 -13.44
C LEU A 19 24.46 22.09 -13.44
N ARG A 20 25.03 20.91 -13.67
CA ARG A 20 24.30 19.63 -13.60
C ARG A 20 23.68 19.36 -12.23
N ARG A 21 24.31 19.83 -11.15
CA ARG A 21 23.81 19.65 -9.78
C ARG A 21 22.72 20.64 -9.39
N TYR A 22 22.78 21.87 -9.90
CA TYR A 22 21.82 22.92 -9.57
C TYR A 22 20.65 23.02 -10.56
N LEU A 23 20.84 22.66 -11.83
CA LEU A 23 19.78 22.58 -12.84
C LEU A 23 18.54 21.81 -12.37
N PRO A 24 18.62 20.62 -11.77
CA PRO A 24 17.42 19.91 -11.31
C PRO A 24 16.70 20.62 -10.15
N ARG A 25 17.42 21.39 -9.32
CA ARG A 25 16.81 22.23 -8.27
C ARG A 25 16.12 23.45 -8.86
N ILE A 26 16.77 24.12 -9.81
CA ILE A 26 16.22 25.29 -10.50
C ILE A 26 14.99 24.89 -11.32
N MET A 27 15.06 23.77 -12.04
CA MET A 27 13.93 23.20 -12.76
C MET A 27 12.79 22.77 -11.83
N ARG A 28 13.05 22.37 -10.58
CA ARG A 28 12.01 22.12 -9.57
C ARG A 28 11.32 23.39 -9.08
N VAL A 29 12.05 24.50 -8.98
CA VAL A 29 11.50 25.81 -8.60
C VAL A 29 10.71 26.44 -9.76
N LEU A 30 11.17 26.20 -11.00
CA LEU A 30 10.53 26.70 -12.23
C LEU A 30 9.43 25.77 -12.77
N ALA A 31 9.39 24.51 -12.33
CA ALA A 31 8.30 23.61 -12.66
C ALA A 31 7.02 24.17 -12.06
N PRO A 32 5.93 24.31 -12.84
CA PRO A 32 4.63 24.65 -12.29
C PRO A 32 4.33 23.70 -11.13
N GLN A 33 4.10 24.25 -9.93
CA GLN A 33 3.54 23.45 -8.85
C GLN A 33 2.23 22.86 -9.39
N ARG A 34 2.22 21.56 -9.66
CA ARG A 34 0.99 20.84 -9.99
C ARG A 34 0.03 21.08 -8.82
N PRO A 35 -1.10 21.77 -9.03
CA PRO A 35 -2.13 21.81 -8.01
C PRO A 35 -2.74 20.40 -7.94
N GLY A 36 -2.80 19.80 -6.74
CA GLY A 36 -3.82 18.79 -6.46
C GLY A 36 -3.46 17.30 -6.50
N LEU A 37 -2.20 16.89 -6.31
CA LEU A 37 -1.89 15.50 -5.91
C LEU A 37 -1.81 15.18 -4.38
N PRO A 38 -1.80 16.13 -3.42
CA PRO A 38 -1.58 15.77 -2.03
C PRO A 38 -2.78 15.06 -1.37
N ALA A 39 -4.01 15.19 -1.89
CA ALA A 39 -5.20 14.62 -1.23
C ALA A 39 -5.32 13.10 -1.39
N LEU A 40 -5.06 12.55 -2.59
CA LEU A 40 -5.24 11.12 -2.88
C LEU A 40 -4.23 10.23 -2.13
N PHE A 41 -3.04 10.75 -1.87
CA PHE A 41 -1.96 10.03 -1.19
C PHE A 41 -1.69 10.56 0.22
N ALA A 42 -2.51 11.49 0.73
CA ALA A 42 -2.31 12.08 2.07
C ALA A 42 -2.22 10.99 3.15
N GLU A 43 -3.11 10.00 3.06
CA GLU A 43 -3.16 8.90 4.02
C GLU A 43 -1.95 7.97 3.89
N LEU A 44 -1.58 7.58 2.66
CA LEU A 44 -0.37 6.80 2.40
C LEU A 44 0.88 7.53 2.91
N GLN A 45 1.01 8.81 2.64
CA GLN A 45 2.12 9.63 3.12
C GLN A 45 2.13 9.70 4.65
N ARG A 46 0.97 9.79 5.31
CA ARG A 46 0.87 9.78 6.78
C ARG A 46 1.28 8.42 7.37
N ILE A 47 0.87 7.33 6.74
CA ILE A 47 1.29 5.96 7.10
C ILE A 47 2.81 5.79 6.95
N GLU A 48 3.41 6.38 5.92
CA GLU A 48 4.84 6.28 5.68
C GLU A 48 5.68 7.17 6.61
N SER A 49 5.19 8.37 6.94
CA SER A 49 5.95 9.38 7.68
C SER A 49 5.76 9.33 9.20
N ASP A 50 4.63 8.83 9.70
CA ASP A 50 4.32 8.78 11.13
C ASP A 50 4.22 7.32 11.60
N LEU A 51 5.25 6.86 12.33
CA LEU A 51 5.33 5.50 12.87
C LEU A 51 4.19 5.20 13.85
N ALA A 52 3.81 6.15 14.70
CA ALA A 52 2.75 5.94 15.68
C ALA A 52 1.38 5.83 15.00
N TYR A 53 1.14 6.65 13.98
CA TYR A 53 -0.03 6.53 13.13
C TYR A 53 -0.07 5.18 12.41
N ARG A 54 1.04 4.79 11.78
CA ARG A 54 1.18 3.51 11.08
C ARG A 54 0.81 2.32 11.96
N THR A 55 1.35 2.27 13.18
CA THR A 55 1.07 1.17 14.12
C THR A 55 -0.41 1.10 14.47
N ARG A 56 -1.06 2.23 14.77
CA ARG A 56 -2.50 2.27 15.08
C ARG A 56 -3.36 1.89 13.88
N PHE A 57 -3.00 2.40 12.70
CA PHE A 57 -3.71 2.11 11.45
C PHE A 57 -3.71 0.60 11.16
N PHE A 58 -2.54 -0.04 11.18
CA PHE A 58 -2.47 -1.49 10.93
C PHE A 58 -3.11 -2.33 12.03
N ALA A 59 -3.04 -1.92 13.30
CA ALA A 59 -3.75 -2.60 14.37
C ALA A 59 -5.27 -2.56 14.15
N GLY A 60 -5.82 -1.40 13.79
CA GLY A 60 -7.24 -1.25 13.47
C GLY A 60 -7.66 -2.05 12.23
N LEU A 61 -6.86 -2.01 11.17
CA LEU A 61 -7.12 -2.79 9.95
C LEU A 61 -7.12 -4.30 10.24
N ASN A 62 -6.15 -4.80 11.01
CA ASN A 62 -6.09 -6.20 11.38
C ASN A 62 -7.30 -6.62 12.24
N ALA A 63 -7.74 -5.76 13.17
CA ALA A 63 -8.93 -6.02 13.98
C ALA A 63 -10.20 -6.11 13.10
N ALA A 64 -10.40 -5.17 12.19
CA ALA A 64 -11.54 -5.17 11.28
C ALA A 64 -11.55 -6.39 10.34
N VAL A 65 -10.38 -6.80 9.84
CA VAL A 65 -10.26 -8.03 9.03
C VAL A 65 -10.58 -9.27 9.86
N ALA A 66 -10.10 -9.34 11.10
CA ALA A 66 -10.39 -10.45 12.00
C ALA A 66 -11.88 -10.55 12.34
N GLU A 67 -12.52 -9.42 12.64
CA GLU A 67 -13.96 -9.32 12.89
C GLU A 67 -14.76 -9.81 11.68
N ARG A 68 -14.46 -9.30 10.48
CA ARG A 68 -15.15 -9.74 9.26
C ARG A 68 -14.95 -11.22 8.95
N ASN A 69 -13.77 -11.76 9.24
CA ASN A 69 -13.52 -13.19 9.07
C ASN A 69 -14.33 -14.03 10.06
N ALA A 70 -14.46 -13.58 11.31
CA ALA A 70 -15.28 -14.25 12.31
C ALA A 70 -16.76 -14.26 11.90
N GLU A 71 -17.29 -13.12 11.42
CA GLU A 71 -18.64 -13.02 10.85
C GLU A 71 -18.84 -14.03 9.72
N ARG A 72 -17.91 -14.07 8.75
CA ARG A 72 -18.01 -14.97 7.60
C ARG A 72 -17.96 -16.45 7.99
N ILE A 73 -17.17 -16.80 9.01
CA ILE A 73 -17.13 -18.17 9.54
C ILE A 73 -18.48 -18.51 10.17
N ALA A 74 -19.06 -17.62 10.97
CA ALA A 74 -20.36 -17.83 11.58
C ALA A 74 -21.47 -17.99 10.53
N GLU A 75 -21.45 -17.17 9.47
CA GLU A 75 -22.37 -17.29 8.33
C GLU A 75 -22.25 -18.67 7.65
N LEU A 76 -21.02 -19.15 7.43
CA LEU A 76 -20.78 -20.45 6.80
C LEU A 76 -21.23 -21.62 7.67
N GLU A 77 -21.03 -21.56 8.99
CA GLU A 77 -21.51 -22.58 9.91
C GLU A 77 -23.04 -22.60 9.99
N ALA A 78 -23.68 -21.42 9.98
CA ALA A 78 -25.14 -21.32 9.90
C ALA A 78 -25.68 -21.92 8.59
N LEU A 79 -25.03 -21.63 7.45
CA LEU A 79 -25.39 -22.20 6.16
C LEU A 79 -25.22 -23.72 6.16
N ARG A 80 -24.10 -24.23 6.67
CA ARG A 80 -23.84 -25.68 6.79
C ARG A 80 -24.91 -26.36 7.62
N THR A 81 -25.27 -25.78 8.76
CA THR A 81 -26.35 -26.28 9.62
C THR A 81 -27.68 -26.33 8.87
N ALA A 82 -28.03 -25.27 8.14
CA ALA A 82 -29.27 -25.22 7.36
C ALA A 82 -29.29 -26.27 6.22
N VAL A 83 -28.15 -26.49 5.56
CA VAL A 83 -27.99 -27.51 4.52
C VAL A 83 -28.17 -28.91 5.11
N ASP A 84 -27.58 -29.17 6.28
CA ASP A 84 -27.72 -30.47 6.95
C ASP A 84 -29.16 -30.73 7.43
N GLN A 85 -29.84 -29.71 7.94
CA GLN A 85 -31.27 -29.77 8.24
C GLN A 85 -32.11 -30.09 7.00
N LEU A 86 -31.86 -29.40 5.88
CA LEU A 86 -32.56 -29.64 4.62
C LEU A 86 -32.31 -31.07 4.11
N ARG A 87 -31.07 -31.55 4.20
CA ARG A 87 -30.70 -32.92 3.82
C ARG A 87 -31.47 -33.96 4.62
N ASN A 88 -31.60 -33.77 5.93
CA ASN A 88 -32.35 -34.66 6.81
C ASN A 88 -33.85 -34.64 6.51
N LEU A 89 -34.41 -33.50 6.09
CA LEU A 89 -35.81 -33.40 5.66
C LEU A 89 -36.06 -34.13 4.33
N VAL A 90 -35.10 -34.09 3.40
CA VAL A 90 -35.22 -34.73 2.07
C VAL A 90 -34.89 -36.24 2.10
N HIS A 91 -34.06 -36.69 3.04
CA HIS A 91 -33.72 -38.11 3.26
C HIS A 91 -33.89 -38.49 4.74
N PRO A 92 -35.13 -38.67 5.23
CA PRO A 92 -35.40 -38.93 6.64
C PRO A 92 -34.97 -40.33 7.15
N GLY A 93 -34.28 -41.16 6.35
CA GLY A 93 -34.15 -42.59 6.63
C GLY A 93 -32.85 -43.24 6.16
N ASN A 94 -31.74 -42.92 6.81
CA ASN A 94 -30.51 -43.72 6.73
C ASN A 94 -30.04 -44.25 8.10
N GLY A 95 -30.79 -43.98 9.17
CA GLY A 95 -30.40 -44.27 10.55
C GLY A 95 -31.09 -45.46 11.23
N GLU A 96 -32.08 -46.10 10.59
CA GLU A 96 -32.88 -47.14 11.26
C GLU A 96 -33.29 -48.26 10.30
N ARG A 97 -32.31 -48.99 9.76
CA ARG A 97 -32.52 -50.39 9.33
C ARG A 97 -31.19 -51.11 9.16
N THR A 98 -30.81 -51.84 10.21
CA THR A 98 -30.60 -53.31 10.16
C THR A 98 -30.34 -53.79 11.59
N ALA A 99 -31.30 -54.55 12.10
CA ALA A 99 -31.09 -55.56 13.14
C ALA A 99 -30.29 -56.75 12.56
#